data_AF-A0A7J4NM02-F1
#
_entry.id   AF-A0A7J4NM02-F1
#
_cell.length_a   1.000
_cell.length_b   1.000
_cell.length_c   1.000
_cell.angle_alpha   90.00
_cell.angle_beta   90.00
_cell.angle_gamma   90.00
#
_symmetry.space_group_name_H-M   'P 1'
#
loop_
_entity.id
_entity.type
_entity.pdbx_description
1 polymer ?
#
loop_
_entity_poly.entity_id
_entity_poly.type
_entity_poly.pdbx_seq_one_letter_code
_entity_poly.pdbx_strand_id
1 'polypeptide(L)'
;PVPAEVAREVGNLRVAIADEHDWIIEEQPLDDWGAKVNAWVEQLPIQRPVSDYPLSDNSLGTLTQSVAEHLEATGSIPNARLLTIEARRDALVLNCCHGSKVNSALAHFLQAMSSTIDGKSGRVIIDPYRITLQVPALTADGIINWLTETPPEALRDVMWMTIPNGRQLRARLVQVCKTFGVLHRGIDPRRVNLQGIINRYRGTVVLDEALDKLFHDRMDVDGTIALLEAIQAGAVK
;
A
#
# COMPACT_ATOMS: atom_id res chain seq x y z
N PRO A 1 4.45 -0.14 12.63
CA PRO A 1 4.36 -0.23 11.15
C PRO A 1 5.57 0.49 10.57
N VAL A 2 6.12 0.03 9.44
CA VAL A 2 7.24 0.73 8.80
C VAL A 2 6.72 2.00 8.13
N PRO A 3 7.27 3.19 8.45
CA PRO A 3 6.90 4.45 7.81
C PRO A 3 7.19 4.47 6.31
N ALA A 4 6.49 5.31 5.56
CA ALA A 4 6.68 5.45 4.12
C ALA A 4 8.10 5.91 3.77
N GLU A 5 8.62 6.91 4.48
CA GLU A 5 9.98 7.43 4.29
C GLU A 5 11.05 6.32 4.42
N VAL A 6 10.95 5.49 5.48
CA VAL A 6 11.88 4.37 5.70
C VAL A 6 11.77 3.34 4.58
N ALA A 7 10.55 3.03 4.11
CA ALA A 7 10.37 2.05 3.05
C ALA A 7 10.91 2.53 1.70
N ARG A 8 10.72 3.82 1.39
CA ARG A 8 11.27 4.48 0.20
C ARG A 8 12.79 4.51 0.24
N GLU A 9 13.36 4.78 1.40
CA GLU A 9 14.82 4.79 1.61
C GLU A 9 15.44 3.40 1.41
N VAL A 10 14.75 2.33 1.79
CA VAL A 10 15.20 0.96 1.46
C VAL A 10 15.18 0.72 -0.06
N GLY A 11 14.24 1.33 -0.79
CA GLY A 11 14.26 1.36 -2.25
C GLY A 11 15.50 2.10 -2.79
N ASN A 12 15.81 3.28 -2.26
CA ASN A 12 17.01 4.05 -2.62
C ASN A 12 18.30 3.28 -2.36
N LEU A 13 18.41 2.58 -1.23
CA LEU A 13 19.58 1.76 -0.93
C LEU A 13 19.80 0.66 -2.00
N ARG A 14 18.74 0.04 -2.51
CA ARG A 14 18.86 -0.96 -3.58
C ARG A 14 19.33 -0.34 -4.90
N VAL A 15 18.86 0.88 -5.20
CA VAL A 15 19.30 1.65 -6.36
C VAL A 15 20.76 2.07 -6.20
N ALA A 16 21.16 2.58 -5.03
CA ALA A 16 22.54 2.97 -4.75
C ALA A 16 23.53 1.80 -4.88
N ILE A 17 23.13 0.60 -4.45
CA ILE A 17 23.92 -0.62 -4.68
C ILE A 17 24.06 -0.91 -6.17
N ALA A 18 22.98 -0.79 -6.94
CA ALA A 18 23.04 -1.01 -8.39
C ALA A 18 23.99 0.01 -9.07
N ASP A 19 23.92 1.27 -8.66
CA ASP A 19 24.78 2.34 -9.19
C ASP A 19 26.26 2.12 -8.85
N GLU A 20 26.59 1.72 -7.61
CA GLU A 20 27.98 1.42 -7.21
C GLU A 20 28.59 0.24 -7.98
N HIS A 21 27.75 -0.66 -8.51
CA HIS A 21 28.14 -1.81 -9.29
C HIS A 21 27.96 -1.62 -10.81
N ASP A 22 27.64 -0.40 -11.28
CA ASP A 22 27.39 -0.07 -12.68
C ASP A 22 26.32 -0.97 -13.34
N TRP A 23 25.30 -1.40 -12.59
CA TRP A 23 24.21 -2.21 -13.12
C TRP A 23 23.22 -1.37 -13.92
N ILE A 24 22.78 -1.90 -15.06
CA ILE A 24 21.79 -1.23 -15.91
C ILE A 24 20.40 -1.39 -15.27
N ILE A 25 19.82 -0.28 -14.82
CA ILE A 25 18.46 -0.20 -14.31
C ILE A 25 17.66 0.85 -15.07
N GLU A 26 16.34 0.74 -15.01
CA GLU A 26 15.47 1.76 -15.59
C GLU A 26 15.49 3.03 -14.74
N GLU A 27 15.87 4.15 -15.34
CA GLU A 27 15.75 5.48 -14.75
C GLU A 27 14.37 6.08 -15.03
N GLN A 28 13.76 6.69 -14.02
CA GLN A 28 12.50 7.40 -14.15
C GLN A 28 12.78 8.84 -14.58
N PRO A 29 12.19 9.34 -15.68
CA PRO A 29 12.47 10.68 -16.19
C PRO A 29 12.14 11.75 -15.13
N LEU A 30 12.80 12.90 -15.25
CA LEU A 30 12.48 14.09 -14.46
C LEU A 30 11.74 15.07 -15.38
N ASP A 31 10.42 15.11 -15.24
CA ASP A 31 9.52 15.95 -16.02
C ASP A 31 8.74 16.91 -15.10
N ASP A 32 7.99 17.83 -15.70
CA ASP A 32 7.01 18.63 -14.96
C ASP A 32 5.65 17.90 -14.92
N TRP A 33 5.27 17.41 -13.75
CA TRP A 33 4.01 16.71 -13.50
C TRP A 33 2.93 17.62 -12.89
N GLY A 34 3.19 18.93 -12.86
CA GLY A 34 2.36 19.91 -12.19
C GLY A 34 2.67 20.06 -10.71
N ALA A 35 2.35 21.24 -10.17
CA ALA A 35 2.80 21.69 -8.85
C ALA A 35 2.53 20.70 -7.70
N LYS A 36 1.38 20.01 -7.73
CA LYS A 36 0.99 19.06 -6.68
C LYS A 36 1.88 17.81 -6.67
N VAL A 37 2.11 17.21 -7.84
CA VAL A 37 2.90 15.98 -7.97
C VAL A 37 4.38 16.30 -7.79
N ASN A 38 4.86 17.43 -8.32
CA ASN A 38 6.24 17.88 -8.09
C ASN A 38 6.53 18.05 -6.59
N ALA A 39 5.63 18.70 -5.85
CA ALA A 39 5.77 18.87 -4.39
C ALA A 39 5.76 17.54 -3.61
N TRP A 40 5.07 16.50 -4.13
CA TRP A 40 5.13 15.15 -3.55
C TRP A 40 6.47 14.46 -3.86
N VAL A 41 6.97 14.59 -5.09
CA VAL A 41 8.28 14.05 -5.50
C VAL A 41 9.40 14.69 -4.68
N GLU A 42 9.35 16.00 -4.43
CA GLU A 42 10.31 16.72 -3.58
C GLU A 42 10.36 16.23 -2.12
N GLN A 43 9.30 15.57 -1.65
CA GLN A 43 9.24 14.97 -0.31
C GLN A 43 9.80 13.55 -0.26
N LEU A 44 10.10 12.93 -1.41
CA LEU A 44 10.73 11.62 -1.44
C LEU A 44 12.16 11.72 -0.88
N PRO A 45 12.63 10.69 -0.16
CA PRO A 45 14.00 10.70 0.33
C PRO A 45 14.98 10.73 -0.83
N ILE A 46 16.00 11.57 -0.71
CA ILE A 46 17.09 11.67 -1.68
C ILE A 46 18.02 10.47 -1.49
N GLN A 47 18.38 9.82 -2.58
CA GLN A 47 19.34 8.72 -2.58
C GLN A 47 20.67 9.15 -1.97
N ARG A 48 21.26 8.25 -1.17
CA ARG A 48 22.55 8.44 -0.50
C ARG A 48 23.55 7.38 -0.98
N PRO A 49 24.85 7.66 -0.94
CA PRO A 49 25.86 6.64 -1.21
C PRO A 49 25.75 5.48 -0.21
N VAL A 50 26.16 4.27 -0.60
CA VAL A 50 26.02 3.08 0.27
C VAL A 50 26.85 3.21 1.55
N SER A 51 27.95 3.98 1.49
CA SER A 51 28.82 4.29 2.63
C SER A 51 28.16 5.11 3.75
N ASP A 52 27.03 5.78 3.49
CA ASP A 52 26.27 6.52 4.52
C ASP A 52 25.42 5.58 5.41
N TYR A 53 25.22 4.33 4.97
CA TYR A 53 24.42 3.35 5.72
C TYR A 53 25.31 2.60 6.71
N PRO A 54 24.85 2.39 7.97
CA PRO A 54 25.63 1.72 9.01
C PRO A 54 25.62 0.18 8.82
N LEU A 55 26.18 -0.29 7.70
CA LEU A 55 26.25 -1.70 7.31
C LEU A 55 27.65 -2.26 7.52
N SER A 56 27.73 -3.51 7.97
CA SER A 56 28.98 -4.26 7.93
C SER A 56 29.25 -4.81 6.53
N ASP A 57 30.51 -5.06 6.17
CA ASP A 57 30.88 -5.64 4.86
C ASP A 57 30.13 -6.93 4.54
N ASN A 58 29.88 -7.77 5.54
CA ASN A 58 29.11 -9.02 5.38
C ASN A 58 27.63 -8.74 5.07
N SER A 59 27.02 -7.80 5.80
CA SER A 59 25.64 -7.38 5.55
C SER A 59 25.48 -6.76 4.17
N LEU A 60 26.45 -5.94 3.76
CA LEU A 60 26.49 -5.34 2.43
C LEU A 60 26.59 -6.43 1.37
N GLY A 61 27.53 -7.36 1.48
CA GLY A 61 27.65 -8.48 0.52
C GLY A 61 26.38 -9.32 0.38
N THR A 62 25.70 -9.60 1.50
CA THR A 62 24.41 -10.33 1.48
C THR A 62 23.32 -9.52 0.77
N LEU A 63 23.27 -8.21 1.03
CA LEU A 63 22.29 -7.32 0.41
C LEU A 63 22.56 -7.17 -1.09
N THR A 64 23.81 -6.91 -1.48
CA THR A 64 24.23 -6.84 -2.88
C THR A 64 23.86 -8.11 -3.63
N GLN A 65 24.14 -9.29 -3.06
CA GLN A 65 23.75 -10.56 -3.68
C GLN A 65 22.23 -10.66 -3.88
N SER A 66 21.44 -10.27 -2.87
CA SER A 66 19.98 -10.28 -2.97
C SER A 66 19.45 -9.30 -4.02
N VAL A 67 20.08 -8.14 -4.20
CA VAL A 67 19.68 -7.16 -5.22
C VAL A 67 20.07 -7.65 -6.61
N ALA A 68 21.27 -8.20 -6.78
CA ALA A 68 21.73 -8.80 -8.03
C ALA A 68 20.77 -9.90 -8.51
N GLU A 69 20.46 -10.87 -7.64
CA GLU A 69 19.55 -11.97 -7.94
C GLU A 69 18.14 -11.48 -8.33
N HIS A 70 17.66 -10.42 -7.66
CA HIS A 70 16.39 -9.81 -8.01
C HIS A 70 16.44 -9.16 -9.38
N LEU A 71 17.44 -8.31 -9.64
CA LEU A 71 17.61 -7.61 -10.90
C LEU A 71 17.77 -8.58 -12.07
N GLU A 72 18.55 -9.65 -11.92
CA GLU A 72 18.68 -10.70 -12.93
C GLU A 72 17.35 -11.40 -13.22
N ALA A 73 16.51 -11.59 -12.21
CA ALA A 73 15.23 -12.26 -12.35
C ALA A 73 14.10 -11.38 -12.92
N THR A 74 14.13 -10.07 -12.67
CA THR A 74 13.01 -9.16 -12.97
C THR A 74 13.35 -8.05 -13.95
N GLY A 75 14.63 -7.79 -14.20
CA GLY A 75 15.12 -6.69 -15.05
C GLY A 75 14.88 -5.30 -14.48
N SER A 76 14.46 -5.17 -13.22
CA SER A 76 14.17 -3.87 -12.59
C SER A 76 14.37 -3.90 -11.08
N ILE A 77 14.57 -2.73 -10.48
CA ILE A 77 14.66 -2.56 -9.02
C ILE A 77 13.51 -1.67 -8.55
N PRO A 78 12.52 -2.22 -7.84
CA PRO A 78 11.41 -1.44 -7.31
C PRO A 78 11.91 -0.39 -6.32
N ASN A 79 11.45 0.84 -6.48
CA ASN A 79 11.82 1.99 -5.66
C ASN A 79 10.58 2.88 -5.39
N ALA A 80 10.78 4.12 -4.94
CA ALA A 80 9.66 5.03 -4.65
C ALA A 80 8.90 5.50 -5.91
N ARG A 81 9.55 5.46 -7.08
CA ARG A 81 9.04 5.93 -8.38
C ARG A 81 8.87 4.81 -9.42
N LEU A 82 9.17 3.58 -9.07
CA LEU A 82 8.98 2.40 -9.91
C LEU A 82 8.30 1.29 -9.11
N LEU A 83 7.03 1.03 -9.43
CA LEU A 83 6.29 -0.14 -8.97
C LEU A 83 6.45 -1.25 -10.00
N THR A 84 6.52 -2.49 -9.52
CA THR A 84 6.61 -3.65 -10.43
C THR A 84 5.59 -4.71 -10.04
N ILE A 85 5.05 -5.41 -11.02
CA ILE A 85 4.09 -6.50 -10.82
C ILE A 85 4.72 -7.79 -11.29
N GLU A 86 4.90 -8.73 -10.37
CA GLU A 86 5.45 -10.05 -10.67
C GLU A 86 4.36 -11.11 -10.60
N ALA A 87 4.26 -11.92 -11.65
CA ALA A 87 3.43 -13.10 -11.65
C ALA A 87 4.15 -14.26 -10.94
N ARG A 88 3.50 -14.81 -9.91
CA ARG A 88 3.86 -16.08 -9.25
C ARG A 88 2.80 -17.13 -9.56
N ARG A 89 3.05 -18.38 -9.19
CA ARG A 89 2.21 -19.54 -9.57
C ARG A 89 0.72 -19.36 -9.22
N ASP A 90 0.42 -18.73 -8.10
CA ASP A 90 -0.93 -18.57 -7.55
C ASP A 90 -1.21 -17.15 -7.03
N ALA A 91 -0.36 -16.19 -7.37
CA ALA A 91 -0.43 -14.82 -6.85
C ALA A 91 0.19 -13.81 -7.80
N LEU A 92 -0.27 -12.56 -7.71
CA LEU A 92 0.46 -11.40 -8.21
C LEU A 92 1.14 -10.69 -7.03
N VAL A 93 2.39 -10.31 -7.20
CA VAL A 93 3.15 -9.54 -6.22
C VAL A 93 3.39 -8.16 -6.79
N LEU A 94 2.76 -7.15 -6.18
CA LEU A 94 3.04 -5.74 -6.46
C LEU A 94 4.15 -5.28 -5.53
N ASN A 95 5.34 -5.02 -6.06
CA ASN A 95 6.42 -4.39 -5.30
C ASN A 95 6.16 -2.88 -5.23
N CYS A 96 6.09 -2.37 -4.01
CA CYS A 96 5.72 -1.00 -3.71
C CYS A 96 6.43 -0.56 -2.42
N CYS A 97 7.42 0.32 -2.56
CA CYS A 97 8.28 0.77 -1.45
C CYS A 97 7.67 1.95 -0.68
N HIS A 98 6.36 1.91 -0.39
CA HIS A 98 5.63 3.02 0.24
C HIS A 98 5.27 2.79 1.71
N GLY A 99 5.75 1.70 2.31
CA GLY A 99 5.61 1.44 3.73
C GLY A 99 4.26 0.84 4.10
N SER A 100 4.11 0.46 5.37
CA SER A 100 3.03 -0.43 5.77
C SER A 100 1.63 0.19 5.61
N LYS A 101 1.47 1.49 5.88
CA LYS A 101 0.15 2.14 5.88
C LYS A 101 -0.37 2.46 4.47
N VAL A 102 0.49 2.99 3.60
CA VAL A 102 0.16 3.21 2.18
C VAL A 102 -0.11 1.87 1.49
N ASN A 103 0.77 0.88 1.70
CA ASN A 103 0.56 -0.46 1.14
C ASN A 103 -0.71 -1.11 1.70
N SER A 104 -1.09 -0.81 2.95
CA SER A 104 -2.35 -1.32 3.51
C SER A 104 -3.58 -0.72 2.84
N ALA A 105 -3.61 0.60 2.63
CA ALA A 105 -4.69 1.25 1.91
C ALA A 105 -4.79 0.74 0.46
N LEU A 106 -3.66 0.71 -0.26
CA LEU A 106 -3.59 0.24 -1.63
C LEU A 106 -4.03 -1.22 -1.76
N ALA A 107 -3.58 -2.09 -0.85
CA ALA A 107 -3.97 -3.49 -0.82
C ALA A 107 -5.48 -3.68 -0.63
N HIS A 108 -6.09 -2.92 0.28
CA HIS A 108 -7.54 -3.00 0.50
C HIS A 108 -8.36 -2.44 -0.65
N PHE A 109 -7.88 -1.36 -1.28
CA PHE A 109 -8.45 -0.84 -2.52
C PHE A 109 -8.40 -1.92 -3.63
N LEU A 110 -7.21 -2.47 -3.93
CA LEU A 110 -7.06 -3.51 -4.96
C LEU A 110 -7.87 -4.77 -4.64
N GLN A 111 -7.96 -5.14 -3.36
CA GLN A 111 -8.81 -6.24 -2.93
C GLN A 111 -10.30 -5.97 -3.24
N ALA A 112 -10.78 -4.77 -2.92
CA ALA A 112 -12.14 -4.36 -3.22
C ALA A 112 -12.43 -4.36 -4.72
N MET A 113 -11.54 -3.77 -5.53
CA MET A 113 -11.66 -3.77 -6.99
C MET A 113 -11.65 -5.18 -7.56
N SER A 114 -10.75 -6.04 -7.08
CA SER A 114 -10.68 -7.44 -7.54
C SER A 114 -11.94 -8.25 -7.25
N SER A 115 -12.69 -7.90 -6.20
CA SER A 115 -13.95 -8.58 -5.88
C SER A 115 -15.05 -8.34 -6.91
N THR A 116 -14.92 -7.33 -7.78
CA THR A 116 -15.88 -7.08 -8.86
C THR A 116 -15.74 -8.07 -10.01
N ILE A 117 -14.64 -8.85 -10.07
CA ILE A 117 -14.41 -9.84 -11.12
C ILE A 117 -15.34 -11.05 -10.97
N ASP A 118 -15.34 -11.68 -9.79
CA ASP A 118 -16.09 -12.92 -9.53
C ASP A 118 -16.89 -12.91 -8.21
N GLY A 119 -16.97 -11.77 -7.54
CA GLY A 119 -17.62 -11.61 -6.23
C GLY A 119 -16.78 -12.07 -5.03
N LYS A 120 -15.56 -12.59 -5.24
CA LYS A 120 -14.69 -13.09 -4.17
C LYS A 120 -13.51 -12.14 -3.97
N SER A 121 -13.28 -11.75 -2.73
CA SER A 121 -12.23 -10.79 -2.36
C SER A 121 -10.81 -11.39 -2.34
N GLY A 122 -10.64 -12.68 -2.67
CA GLY A 122 -9.37 -13.41 -2.55
C GLY A 122 -8.63 -13.23 -1.22
N ARG A 123 -7.32 -13.49 -1.22
CA ARG A 123 -6.44 -13.26 -0.06
C ARG A 123 -5.39 -12.21 -0.41
N VAL A 124 -5.10 -11.34 0.55
CA VAL A 124 -4.06 -10.32 0.42
C VAL A 124 -3.08 -10.42 1.59
N ILE A 125 -1.79 -10.35 1.28
CA ILE A 125 -0.69 -10.29 2.25
C ILE A 125 0.04 -8.98 2.03
N ILE A 126 0.24 -8.23 3.09
CA ILE A 126 0.73 -6.85 3.04
C ILE A 126 2.01 -6.79 3.85
N ASP A 127 3.08 -6.30 3.22
CA ASP A 127 4.31 -5.94 3.91
C ASP A 127 4.76 -4.53 3.49
N PRO A 128 5.80 -3.96 4.15
CA PRO A 128 6.25 -2.60 3.87
C PRO A 128 6.75 -2.34 2.44
N TYR A 129 7.07 -3.39 1.68
CA TYR A 129 7.77 -3.30 0.40
C TYR A 129 7.01 -3.98 -0.75
N ARG A 130 6.02 -4.83 -0.45
CA ARG A 130 5.19 -5.51 -1.45
C ARG A 130 3.80 -5.88 -0.93
N ILE A 131 2.90 -6.12 -1.87
CA ILE A 131 1.54 -6.58 -1.66
C ILE A 131 1.35 -7.85 -2.51
N THR A 132 1.05 -8.97 -1.85
CA THR A 132 0.74 -10.24 -2.54
C THR A 132 -0.77 -10.41 -2.63
N LEU A 133 -1.28 -10.50 -3.86
CA LEU A 133 -2.70 -10.67 -4.19
C LEU A 133 -2.94 -12.08 -4.73
N GLN A 134 -3.65 -12.90 -3.95
CA GLN A 134 -4.12 -14.23 -4.34
C GLN A 134 -5.62 -14.14 -4.63
N VAL A 135 -5.95 -13.62 -5.81
CA VAL A 135 -7.33 -13.43 -6.26
C VAL A 135 -7.53 -14.17 -7.59
N PRO A 136 -8.53 -15.06 -7.70
CA PRO A 136 -8.83 -15.74 -8.95
C PRO A 136 -9.09 -14.74 -10.10
N ALA A 137 -8.59 -15.05 -11.29
CA ALA A 137 -8.77 -14.25 -12.51
C ALA A 137 -8.21 -12.81 -12.46
N LEU A 138 -7.52 -12.42 -11.38
CA LEU A 138 -6.81 -11.15 -11.34
C LEU A 138 -5.58 -11.19 -12.26
N THR A 139 -5.45 -10.17 -13.12
CA THR A 139 -4.33 -10.00 -14.03
C THR A 139 -3.50 -8.76 -13.67
N ALA A 140 -2.26 -8.72 -14.13
CA ALA A 140 -1.39 -7.54 -13.97
C ALA A 140 -2.03 -6.31 -14.64
N ASP A 141 -2.57 -6.46 -15.85
CA ASP A 141 -3.27 -5.39 -16.57
C ASP A 141 -4.47 -4.85 -15.79
N GLY A 142 -5.20 -5.71 -15.06
CA GLY A 142 -6.29 -5.28 -14.19
C GLY A 142 -5.81 -4.37 -13.06
N ILE A 143 -4.68 -4.72 -12.43
CA ILE A 143 -4.05 -3.87 -11.40
C ILE A 143 -3.63 -2.55 -12.02
N ILE A 144 -2.89 -2.57 -13.13
CA ILE A 144 -2.40 -1.37 -13.82
C ILE A 144 -3.59 -0.46 -14.14
N ASN A 145 -4.62 -0.98 -14.79
CA ASN A 145 -5.82 -0.24 -15.15
C ASN A 145 -6.50 0.39 -13.93
N TRP A 146 -6.59 -0.30 -12.78
CA TRP A 146 -7.16 0.32 -11.59
C TRP A 146 -6.27 1.41 -10.99
N LEU A 147 -4.95 1.29 -11.08
CA LEU A 147 -4.02 2.33 -10.61
C LEU A 147 -4.01 3.56 -11.51
N THR A 148 -4.15 3.37 -12.83
CA THR A 148 -4.07 4.46 -13.83
C THR A 148 -5.42 5.10 -14.14
N GLU A 149 -6.53 4.38 -14.07
CA GLU A 149 -7.84 4.89 -14.51
C GLU A 149 -8.80 5.24 -13.37
N THR A 150 -8.55 4.78 -12.14
CA THR A 150 -9.45 5.09 -11.03
C THR A 150 -9.19 6.51 -10.53
N PRO A 151 -10.20 7.40 -10.47
CA PRO A 151 -10.02 8.74 -9.92
C PRO A 151 -9.44 8.65 -8.49
N PRO A 152 -8.30 9.30 -8.18
CA PRO A 152 -7.64 9.14 -6.89
C PRO A 152 -8.56 9.45 -5.70
N GLU A 153 -9.42 10.45 -5.81
CA GLU A 153 -10.41 10.84 -4.80
C GLU A 153 -11.45 9.74 -4.50
N ALA A 154 -11.72 8.84 -5.46
CA ALA A 154 -12.66 7.75 -5.28
C ALA A 154 -12.12 6.64 -4.36
N LEU A 155 -10.81 6.61 -4.09
CA LEU A 155 -10.18 5.58 -3.25
C LEU A 155 -10.82 5.51 -1.87
N ARG A 156 -11.08 6.68 -1.25
CA ARG A 156 -11.70 6.73 0.08
C ARG A 156 -13.09 6.12 0.05
N ASP A 157 -13.90 6.46 -0.94
CA ASP A 157 -15.29 5.99 -1.04
C ASP A 157 -15.36 4.49 -1.31
N VAL A 158 -14.52 3.95 -2.19
CA VAL A 158 -14.41 2.51 -2.45
C VAL A 158 -14.04 1.77 -1.15
N MET A 159 -13.06 2.28 -0.41
CA MET A 159 -12.66 1.70 0.87
C MET A 159 -13.77 1.81 1.92
N TRP A 160 -14.48 2.93 1.98
CA TRP A 160 -15.60 3.18 2.90
C TRP A 160 -16.74 2.19 2.68
N MET A 161 -17.02 1.82 1.44
CA MET A 161 -18.08 0.88 1.09
C MET A 161 -17.71 -0.58 1.39
N THR A 162 -16.42 -0.93 1.27
CA THR A 162 -15.96 -2.33 1.31
C THR A 162 -15.46 -2.79 2.68
N ILE A 163 -14.74 -1.92 3.41
CA ILE A 163 -14.13 -2.23 4.70
C ILE A 163 -15.14 -2.56 5.82
N PRO A 164 -16.34 -1.96 5.90
CA PRO A 164 -17.32 -2.34 6.91
C PRO A 164 -17.66 -3.84 6.93
N ASN A 165 -17.54 -4.52 5.80
CA ASN A 165 -17.83 -5.95 5.70
C ASN A 165 -16.63 -6.83 6.11
N GLY A 166 -15.47 -6.21 6.35
CA GLY A 166 -14.21 -6.87 6.70
C GLY A 166 -14.00 -7.06 8.20
N ARG A 167 -13.09 -7.97 8.56
CA ARG A 167 -12.74 -8.25 9.97
C ARG A 167 -11.99 -7.10 10.66
N GLN A 168 -11.33 -6.24 9.88
CA GLN A 168 -10.45 -5.16 10.35
C GLN A 168 -11.20 -4.13 11.22
N LEU A 169 -12.46 -3.83 10.87
CA LEU A 169 -13.25 -2.80 11.55
C LEU A 169 -13.72 -3.23 12.95
N ARG A 170 -13.78 -4.54 13.24
CA ARG A 170 -14.39 -5.10 14.46
C ARG A 170 -13.93 -4.42 15.75
N ALA A 171 -12.62 -4.31 15.95
CA ALA A 171 -12.08 -3.76 17.18
C ALA A 171 -12.44 -2.27 17.34
N ARG A 172 -12.32 -1.51 16.25
CA ARG A 172 -12.63 -0.07 16.24
C ARG A 172 -14.11 0.19 16.43
N LEU A 173 -14.98 -0.54 15.75
CA LEU A 173 -16.42 -0.41 15.91
C LEU A 173 -16.87 -0.68 17.35
N VAL A 174 -16.35 -1.75 17.99
CA VAL A 174 -16.66 -2.02 19.40
C VAL A 174 -16.20 -0.88 20.31
N GLN A 175 -15.00 -0.35 20.08
CA GLN A 175 -14.47 0.77 20.87
C GLN A 175 -15.32 2.04 20.71
N VAL A 176 -15.69 2.38 19.47
CA VAL A 176 -16.53 3.55 19.18
C VAL A 176 -17.92 3.36 19.77
N CYS A 177 -18.57 2.21 19.58
CA CYS A 177 -19.88 1.94 20.19
C CYS A 177 -19.87 2.02 21.72
N LYS A 178 -18.78 1.62 22.40
CA LYS A 178 -18.63 1.81 23.86
C LYS A 178 -18.50 3.28 24.24
N THR A 179 -17.83 4.07 23.41
CA THR A 179 -17.61 5.52 23.63
C THR A 179 -18.93 6.29 23.44
N PHE A 180 -19.70 5.95 22.42
CA PHE A 180 -21.00 6.55 22.11
C PHE A 180 -22.16 6.01 22.96
N GLY A 181 -21.90 5.11 23.91
CA GLY A 181 -22.93 4.52 24.77
C GLY A 181 -23.86 3.51 24.08
N VAL A 182 -23.58 3.15 22.82
CA VAL A 182 -24.30 2.10 22.06
C VAL A 182 -24.09 0.71 22.69
N LEU A 183 -22.92 0.46 23.27
CA LEU A 183 -22.59 -0.78 23.99
C LEU A 183 -22.22 -0.49 25.44
N HIS A 184 -22.73 -1.31 26.37
CA HIS A 184 -22.40 -1.21 27.79
C HIS A 184 -20.94 -1.59 28.08
N ARG A 185 -20.36 -0.92 29.08
CA ARG A 185 -19.02 -1.18 29.63
C ARG A 185 -19.05 -2.52 30.37
N GLY A 186 -18.68 -3.60 29.69
CA GLY A 186 -18.69 -4.97 30.24
C GLY A 186 -19.10 -6.05 29.24
N ILE A 187 -19.68 -5.66 28.11
CA ILE A 187 -19.99 -6.60 27.02
C ILE A 187 -18.70 -7.22 26.46
N ASP A 188 -18.68 -8.55 26.37
CA ASP A 188 -17.67 -9.32 25.67
C ASP A 188 -17.73 -8.97 24.16
N PRO A 189 -16.67 -8.35 23.58
CA PRO A 189 -16.60 -8.01 22.17
C PRO A 189 -16.85 -9.19 21.21
N ARG A 190 -16.57 -10.42 21.65
CA ARG A 190 -16.77 -11.63 20.83
C ARG A 190 -18.24 -11.99 20.65
N ARG A 191 -19.09 -11.59 21.59
CA ARG A 191 -20.54 -11.87 21.60
C ARG A 191 -21.37 -10.77 20.92
N VAL A 192 -20.73 -9.71 20.44
CA VAL A 192 -21.41 -8.58 19.78
C VAL A 192 -21.82 -8.96 18.35
N ASN A 193 -23.09 -8.74 18.01
CA ASN A 193 -23.58 -8.78 16.63
C ASN A 193 -23.12 -7.53 15.87
N LEU A 194 -21.89 -7.56 15.35
CA LEU A 194 -21.34 -6.43 14.61
C LEU A 194 -22.06 -6.16 13.30
N GLN A 195 -22.54 -7.20 12.60
CA GLN A 195 -23.24 -6.99 11.34
C GLN A 195 -24.53 -6.20 11.57
N GLY A 196 -25.25 -6.51 12.65
CA GLY A 196 -26.42 -5.74 13.07
C GLY A 196 -26.08 -4.28 13.41
N ILE A 197 -24.95 -4.03 14.08
CA ILE A 197 -24.48 -2.68 14.36
C ILE A 197 -24.12 -1.94 13.07
N ILE A 198 -23.32 -2.55 12.19
CA ILE A 198 -22.93 -1.96 10.90
C ILE A 198 -24.16 -1.59 10.09
N ASN A 199 -25.14 -2.49 9.99
CA ASN A 199 -26.35 -2.25 9.21
C ASN A 199 -27.23 -1.14 9.84
N ARG A 200 -27.31 -1.07 11.18
CA ARG A 200 -28.13 -0.07 11.89
C ARG A 200 -27.51 1.32 11.88
N TYR A 201 -26.19 1.41 11.98
CA TYR A 201 -25.44 2.65 12.10
C TYR A 201 -24.76 3.09 10.80
N ARG A 202 -25.11 2.45 9.67
CA ARG A 202 -24.62 2.86 8.35
C ARG A 202 -25.06 4.28 8.03
N GLY A 203 -24.12 5.13 7.58
CA GLY A 203 -24.38 6.55 7.32
C GLY A 203 -24.62 7.37 8.58
N THR A 204 -24.09 6.93 9.72
CA THR A 204 -24.15 7.68 10.98
C THR A 204 -22.75 7.88 11.52
N VAL A 205 -22.58 8.93 12.34
CA VAL A 205 -21.31 9.30 13.00
C VAL A 205 -20.64 8.11 13.73
N VAL A 206 -21.42 7.15 14.23
CA VAL A 206 -20.87 5.96 14.92
C VAL A 206 -20.05 5.07 13.98
N LEU A 207 -20.54 4.82 12.76
CA LEU A 207 -19.79 4.02 11.80
C LEU A 207 -18.66 4.84 11.17
N ASP A 208 -18.93 6.11 10.89
CA ASP A 208 -17.98 7.02 10.27
C ASP A 208 -16.72 7.18 11.14
N GLU A 209 -16.90 7.45 12.43
CA GLU A 209 -15.79 7.53 13.40
C GLU A 209 -15.02 6.20 13.52
N ALA A 210 -15.69 5.06 13.39
CA ALA A 210 -15.02 3.76 13.45
C ALA A 210 -14.13 3.51 12.22
N LEU A 211 -14.58 3.94 11.04
CA LEU A 211 -13.82 3.88 9.81
C LEU A 211 -12.66 4.88 9.83
N ASP A 212 -12.90 6.12 10.25
CA ASP A 212 -11.87 7.16 10.34
C ASP A 212 -10.74 6.73 11.29
N LYS A 213 -11.06 6.16 12.46
CA LYS A 213 -10.02 5.60 13.36
C LYS A 213 -9.28 4.43 12.74
N LEU A 214 -9.97 3.57 11.99
CA LEU A 214 -9.30 2.45 11.32
C LEU A 214 -8.33 2.99 10.27
N PHE A 215 -8.75 3.98 9.49
CA PHE A 215 -7.93 4.59 8.45
C PHE A 215 -6.72 5.24 9.09
N HIS A 216 -6.92 6.16 10.03
CA HIS A 216 -5.83 6.85 10.74
C HIS A 216 -4.80 5.87 11.34
N ASP A 217 -5.25 4.79 11.99
CA ASP A 217 -4.34 3.92 12.74
C ASP A 217 -3.61 2.90 11.87
N ARG A 218 -4.21 2.47 10.76
CA ARG A 218 -3.72 1.32 9.97
C ARG A 218 -3.41 1.64 8.52
N MET A 219 -3.90 2.76 8.00
CA MET A 219 -3.85 3.11 6.59
C MET A 219 -3.40 4.57 6.44
N ASP A 220 -2.88 4.90 5.27
CA ASP A 220 -2.54 6.28 4.93
C ASP A 220 -3.26 6.59 3.63
N VAL A 221 -4.53 6.96 3.76
CA VAL A 221 -5.43 7.18 2.62
C VAL A 221 -4.93 8.35 1.78
N ASP A 222 -4.54 9.45 2.43
CA ASP A 222 -4.06 10.65 1.73
C ASP A 222 -2.72 10.38 1.02
N GLY A 223 -1.80 9.64 1.66
CA GLY A 223 -0.57 9.20 1.04
C GLY A 223 -0.80 8.24 -0.14
N THR A 224 -1.82 7.39 -0.10
CA THR A 224 -2.19 6.53 -1.23
C THR A 224 -2.86 7.31 -2.36
N ILE A 225 -3.69 8.31 -2.06
CA ILE A 225 -4.27 9.21 -3.06
C ILE A 225 -3.14 9.94 -3.80
N ALA A 226 -2.18 10.50 -3.07
CA ALA A 226 -1.02 11.17 -3.68
C ALA A 226 -0.17 10.22 -4.54
N LEU A 227 -0.03 8.95 -4.13
CA LEU A 227 0.64 7.93 -4.94
C LEU A 227 -0.13 7.65 -6.25
N LEU A 228 -1.46 7.52 -6.21
CA LEU A 228 -2.27 7.34 -7.43
C LEU A 228 -2.15 8.54 -8.37
N GLU A 229 -2.20 9.76 -7.82
CA GLU A 229 -1.98 10.99 -8.62
C GLU A 229 -0.61 10.99 -9.29
N ALA A 230 0.44 10.57 -8.57
CA ALA A 230 1.79 10.49 -9.12
C ALA A 230 1.92 9.40 -10.19
N ILE A 231 1.23 8.26 -10.04
CA ILE A 231 1.15 7.20 -11.07
C ILE A 231 0.46 7.76 -12.33
N GLN A 232 -0.69 8.42 -12.17
CA GLN A 232 -1.49 8.93 -13.29
C GLN A 232 -0.81 10.07 -14.03
N ALA A 233 -0.01 10.89 -13.33
CA ALA A 233 0.80 11.91 -13.95
C ALA A 233 2.07 11.37 -14.63
N GLY A 234 2.43 10.10 -14.40
CA GLY A 234 3.66 9.49 -14.92
C GLY A 234 4.93 9.79 -14.10
N ALA A 235 4.79 10.40 -12.91
CA ALA A 235 5.91 10.61 -12.00
C ALA A 235 6.37 9.31 -11.31
N VAL A 236 5.45 8.35 -11.19
CA VAL A 236 5.68 6.99 -10.74
C VAL A 236 5.25 6.05 -11.87
N LYS A 237 6.12 5.10 -12.23
CA LYS A 237 5.84 4.08 -13.24
C LYS A 237 5.30 2.80 -12.61
#